data_AF-A0A378F7G4-F1
#
_entry.id   AF-A0A378F7G4-F1
#
_cell.length_a   1.000
_cell.length_b   1.000
_cell.length_c   1.000
_cell.angle_alpha   90.00
_cell.angle_beta   90.00
_cell.angle_gamma   90.00
#
_symmetry.space_group_name_H-M   'P 1'
#
loop_
_entity.id
_entity.type
_entity.pdbx_description
1 polymer ?
#
loop_
_entity_poly.entity_id
_entity_poly.type
_entity_poly.pdbx_seq_one_letter_code
_entity_poly.pdbx_strand_id
1 'polypeptide(L)'
;MASGRLTANSVKNIFDLPFSEGLIRSLRLIPCSYLLYYFKPKEMLAIEMGEYYKGGARAQVVQKVEKQLFELYKNPDLNVKPKELEQRGGAYYSDAAAK
;
A
#
# COMPACT_ATOMS: atom_id res chain seq x y z
N MET A 1 17.57 11.46 -24.83
CA MET A 1 16.70 10.35 -24.38
C MET A 1 16.72 10.34 -22.86
N ALA A 2 15.64 10.79 -22.22
CA ALA A 2 15.58 10.85 -20.75
C ALA A 2 15.01 9.53 -20.23
N SER A 3 15.88 8.53 -20.04
CA SER A 3 15.53 7.28 -19.36
C SER A 3 15.45 7.53 -17.84
N GLY A 4 14.39 8.22 -17.41
CA GLY A 4 14.10 8.44 -16.00
C GLY A 4 13.01 7.47 -15.57
N ARG A 5 13.36 6.42 -14.81
CA ARG A 5 12.36 5.59 -14.11
C ARG A 5 11.62 6.51 -13.14
N LEU A 6 10.37 6.84 -13.45
CA LEU A 6 9.48 7.55 -12.52
C LEU A 6 9.02 6.54 -11.46
N THR A 7 9.66 6.55 -10.29
CA THR A 7 9.22 5.79 -9.12
C THR A 7 8.21 6.63 -8.36
N ALA A 8 6.95 6.22 -8.32
CA ALA A 8 5.95 6.84 -7.46
C ALA A 8 6.05 6.23 -6.05
N ASN A 9 5.96 7.05 -5.01
CA ASN A 9 5.80 6.52 -3.64
C ASN A 9 4.50 5.71 -3.59
N SER A 10 4.61 4.39 -3.50
CA SER A 10 3.45 3.51 -3.44
C SER A 10 2.92 3.42 -2.01
N VAL A 11 1.61 3.21 -1.89
CA VAL A 11 0.96 2.91 -0.62
C VAL A 11 1.31 1.48 -0.19
N LYS A 12 1.55 1.25 1.11
CA LYS A 12 1.99 -0.07 1.64
C LYS A 12 1.05 -1.25 1.33
N ASN A 13 -0.17 -0.97 0.88
CA ASN A 13 -1.19 -1.96 0.56
C ASN A 13 -1.26 -2.34 -0.93
N ILE A 14 -0.45 -1.75 -1.80
CA ILE A 14 -0.43 -2.07 -3.25
C ILE A 14 1.01 -2.35 -3.66
N PHE A 15 1.21 -3.40 -4.45
CA PHE A 15 2.53 -3.73 -4.99
C PHE A 15 3.00 -2.63 -5.96
N ASP A 16 4.25 -2.20 -5.82
CA ASP A 16 4.80 -1.11 -6.63
C ASP A 16 5.22 -1.61 -8.02
N LEU A 17 4.29 -1.54 -8.97
CA LEU A 17 4.57 -1.78 -10.38
C LEU A 17 4.68 -0.44 -11.13
N PRO A 18 5.72 -0.25 -11.96
CA PRO A 18 5.84 0.97 -12.74
C PRO A 18 4.80 1.02 -13.87
N PHE A 19 4.21 2.19 -14.07
CA PHE A 19 3.49 2.51 -15.31
C PHE A 19 4.50 2.77 -16.44
N SER A 20 4.11 2.46 -17.68
CA SER A 20 4.98 2.73 -18.83
C SER A 20 5.07 4.23 -19.10
N GLU A 21 6.24 4.70 -19.50
CA GLU A 21 6.45 6.11 -19.83
C GLU A 21 5.54 6.57 -20.98
N GLY A 22 5.37 5.72 -22.00
CA GLY A 22 4.47 6.00 -23.12
C GLY A 22 3.01 6.20 -22.68
N LEU A 23 2.53 5.41 -21.70
CA LEU A 23 1.18 5.55 -21.16
C LEU A 23 1.02 6.89 -20.43
N ILE A 24 1.97 7.23 -19.55
CA ILE A 24 1.97 8.51 -18.80
C ILE A 24 1.97 9.70 -19.77
N ARG A 25 2.85 9.68 -20.78
CA ARG A 25 2.93 10.75 -21.79
C ARG A 25 1.67 10.87 -22.65
N SER A 26 1.08 9.74 -23.02
CA SER A 26 -0.13 9.72 -23.86
C SER A 26 -1.36 10.23 -23.11
N LEU A 27 -1.52 9.81 -21.85
CA LEU A 27 -2.64 10.23 -21.00
C LEU A 27 -2.46 11.65 -20.44
N ARG A 28 -1.24 12.19 -20.45
CA ARG A 28 -0.88 13.45 -19.77
C ARG A 28 -1.35 13.46 -18.31
N LEU A 29 -1.22 12.31 -17.64
CA LEU A 29 -1.74 12.04 -16.31
C LEU A 29 -0.67 11.32 -15.48
N ILE A 30 -0.58 11.65 -14.21
CA ILE A 30 0.15 10.84 -13.22
C ILE A 30 -0.87 9.87 -12.59
N PRO A 31 -0.82 8.57 -12.92
CA PRO A 31 -1.79 7.61 -12.44
C PRO A 31 -1.61 7.31 -10.95
N CYS A 32 -2.72 7.14 -10.21
CA CYS A 32 -2.67 6.61 -8.85
C CYS A 32 -2.43 5.08 -8.88
N SER A 33 -1.82 4.53 -7.82
CA SER A 33 -1.43 3.12 -7.73
C SER A 33 -2.61 2.15 -7.90
N TYR A 34 -3.82 2.53 -7.51
CA TYR A 34 -5.02 1.70 -7.70
C TYR A 34 -5.36 1.45 -9.18
N LEU A 35 -4.90 2.32 -10.09
CA LEU A 35 -5.10 2.09 -11.52
C LEU A 35 -4.31 0.88 -12.05
N LEU A 36 -3.35 0.34 -11.29
CA LEU A 36 -2.67 -0.91 -11.63
C LEU A 36 -3.65 -2.08 -11.79
N TYR A 37 -4.75 -2.11 -11.04
CA TYR A 37 -5.78 -3.13 -11.18
C TYR A 37 -6.51 -3.08 -12.54
N TYR A 38 -6.48 -1.93 -13.22
CA TYR A 38 -7.11 -1.74 -14.53
C TYR A 38 -6.12 -1.86 -15.68
N PHE A 39 -4.91 -1.29 -15.53
CA PHE A 39 -3.88 -1.30 -16.58
C PHE A 39 -2.98 -2.55 -16.55
N LYS A 40 -2.88 -3.24 -15.41
CA LYS A 40 -2.04 -4.44 -15.19
C LYS A 40 -2.79 -5.56 -14.42
N PRO A 41 -4.03 -5.91 -14.81
CA PRO A 41 -4.85 -6.84 -14.03
C PRO A 41 -4.22 -8.24 -13.90
N LYS A 42 -3.54 -8.72 -14.95
CA LYS A 42 -2.92 -10.06 -14.94
C LYS A 42 -1.74 -10.13 -13.99
N GLU A 43 -0.87 -9.11 -14.00
CA GLU A 43 0.29 -9.02 -13.11
C GLU A 43 -0.15 -8.84 -11.65
N MET A 44 -1.12 -7.96 -11.40
CA MET A 44 -1.68 -7.77 -10.06
C MET A 44 -2.29 -9.06 -9.51
N LEU A 45 -3.10 -9.76 -10.32
CA LEU A 45 -3.70 -11.03 -9.92
C LEU A 45 -2.63 -12.09 -9.61
N ALA A 46 -1.61 -12.22 -10.45
CA ALA A 46 -0.54 -13.18 -10.22
C ALA A 46 0.23 -12.91 -8.91
N ILE A 47 0.50 -11.64 -8.60
CA ILE A 47 1.13 -11.23 -7.34
C ILE A 47 0.22 -11.57 -6.16
N GLU A 48 -1.06 -11.21 -6.22
CA GLU A 48 -2.02 -11.46 -5.14
C GLU A 48 -2.24 -12.96 -4.89
N MET A 49 -2.31 -13.77 -5.94
CA MET A 49 -2.35 -15.23 -5.82
C MET A 49 -1.06 -15.78 -5.17
N GLY A 50 0.10 -15.27 -5.59
CA GLY A 50 1.38 -15.64 -4.99
C GLY A 50 1.44 -15.34 -3.49
N GLU A 51 0.93 -14.19 -3.05
CA GLU A 51 0.85 -13.84 -1.63
C GLU A 51 -0.22 -14.65 -0.89
N TYR A 52 -1.36 -14.93 -1.52
CA TYR A 52 -2.40 -15.78 -0.95
C TYR A 52 -1.88 -17.18 -0.59
N TYR A 53 -1.16 -17.85 -1.50
CA TYR A 53 -0.61 -19.18 -1.24
C TYR A 53 0.47 -19.22 -0.16
N LYS A 54 1.10 -18.07 0.15
CA LYS A 54 2.05 -17.93 1.27
C LYS A 54 1.36 -17.56 2.59
N GLY A 55 0.03 -17.39 2.62
CA GLY A 55 -0.68 -16.86 3.78
C GLY A 55 -0.42 -15.36 4.04
N GLY A 56 -0.01 -14.65 2.99
CA GLY A 56 0.29 -13.21 2.97
C GLY A 56 -0.86 -12.36 2.44
N ALA A 57 -2.07 -12.91 2.32
CA ALA A 57 -3.23 -12.13 1.87
C ALA A 57 -3.40 -10.89 2.78
N ARG A 58 -3.68 -9.73 2.17
CA ARG A 58 -3.61 -8.45 2.90
C ARG A 58 -4.50 -8.44 4.15
N ALA A 59 -5.69 -9.04 4.08
CA ALA A 59 -6.58 -9.16 5.22
C ALA A 59 -5.96 -9.96 6.38
N GLN A 60 -5.27 -11.06 6.10
CA GLN A 60 -4.60 -11.88 7.12
C GLN A 60 -3.44 -11.12 7.77
N VAL A 61 -2.67 -10.36 6.98
CA VAL A 61 -1.61 -9.49 7.49
C VAL A 61 -2.20 -8.41 8.41
N VAL A 62 -3.27 -7.74 7.99
CA VAL A 62 -3.93 -6.69 8.78
C VAL A 62 -4.51 -7.25 10.07
N GLN A 63 -5.16 -8.43 10.04
CA GLN A 63 -5.67 -9.07 11.26
C GLN A 63 -4.56 -9.35 12.30
N LYS A 64 -3.38 -9.79 11.86
CA LYS A 64 -2.23 -9.99 12.74
C LYS A 64 -1.75 -8.68 13.36
N VAL A 65 -1.63 -7.63 12.55
CA VAL A 65 -1.24 -6.29 13.00
C VAL A 65 -2.26 -5.72 14.00
N GLU A 66 -3.56 -5.86 13.71
CA GLU A 66 -4.63 -5.39 14.61
C GLU A 66 -4.62 -6.14 15.95
N LYS A 67 -4.38 -7.46 15.94
CA LYS A 67 -4.23 -8.22 17.19
C LYS A 67 -3.06 -7.69 18.03
N GLN A 68 -1.91 -7.41 17.42
CA GLN A 68 -0.75 -6.84 18.13
C GLN A 68 -1.06 -5.45 18.70
N LEU A 69 -1.70 -4.60 17.90
CA LEU A 69 -2.12 -3.26 18.33
C LEU A 69 -3.09 -3.31 19.51
N PHE A 70 -4.08 -4.20 19.48
CA PHE A 70 -5.02 -4.34 20.59
C PHE A 70 -4.35 -4.77 21.88
N GLU A 71 -3.36 -5.67 21.83
CA GLU A 71 -2.58 -6.02 23.03
C GLU A 71 -1.76 -4.83 23.55
N LEU A 72 -1.10 -4.06 22.68
CA LEU A 72 -0.37 -2.86 23.07
C LEU A 72 -1.29 -1.81 23.72
N TYR A 73 -2.48 -1.60 23.15
CA TYR A 73 -3.46 -0.64 23.65
C TYR A 73 -4.15 -1.06 24.96
N LYS A 74 -3.91 -2.27 25.49
CA LYS A 74 -4.33 -2.62 26.85
C LYS A 74 -3.52 -1.89 27.92
N ASN A 75 -2.31 -1.43 27.59
CA ASN A 75 -1.48 -0.69 28.54
C ASN A 75 -2.00 0.76 28.68
N PRO A 76 -2.53 1.17 29.84
CA PRO A 76 -3.02 2.54 30.05
C PRO A 76 -1.89 3.58 30.04
N ASP A 77 -0.64 3.18 30.28
CA ASP A 77 0.51 4.08 30.31
C ASP A 77 1.13 4.32 28.92
N LEU A 78 0.58 3.69 27.87
CA LEU A 78 1.05 3.85 26.51
C LEU A 78 0.77 5.26 25.99
N ASN A 79 1.83 6.07 25.86
CA ASN A 79 1.77 7.47 25.44
C ASN A 79 2.53 7.76 24.13
N VAL A 80 2.99 6.72 23.43
CA VAL A 80 3.70 6.83 22.15
C VAL A 80 2.93 6.04 21.09
N LYS A 81 2.85 6.60 19.88
CA LYS A 81 2.26 5.92 18.71
C LYS A 81 2.99 4.59 18.45
N PRO A 82 2.30 3.43 18.50
CA PRO A 82 2.91 2.14 18.17
C PRO A 82 3.45 2.12 16.73
N LYS A 83 4.64 1.56 16.54
CA LYS A 83 5.27 1.45 15.20
C LYS A 83 4.48 0.51 14.29
N GLU A 84 3.82 -0.49 14.88
CA GLU A 84 2.95 -1.46 14.23
C GLU A 84 1.80 -0.76 13.47
N LEU A 85 1.34 0.39 13.97
CA LEU A 85 0.27 1.16 13.34
C LEU A 85 0.66 1.62 11.93
N GLU A 86 1.96 1.84 11.69
CA GLU A 86 2.50 2.25 10.39
C GLU A 86 2.58 1.10 9.38
N GLN A 87 2.33 -0.13 9.82
CA GLN A 87 2.18 -1.28 8.91
C GLN A 87 0.77 -1.32 8.29
N ARG A 88 -0.16 -0.50 8.79
CA ARG A 88 -1.43 -0.23 8.10
C ARG A 88 -1.16 0.62 6.85
N GLY A 89 -2.00 0.44 5.83
CA GLY A 89 -1.89 1.19 4.57
C GLY A 89 -2.41 2.63 4.64
N GLY A 90 -2.96 3.04 5.79
CA GLY A 90 -3.65 4.32 5.97
C GLY A 90 -2.80 5.42 6.61
N ALA A 91 -1.49 5.46 6.35
CA ALA A 91 -0.67 6.58 6.80
C ALA A 91 -1.24 7.92 6.28
N TYR A 92 -1.15 8.97 7.10
CA TYR A 92 -1.63 10.33 6.80
C TYR A 92 -3.16 10.54 6.71
N TYR A 93 -3.99 9.50 6.91
CA TYR A 93 -5.45 9.68 6.92
C TYR A 93 -5.94 10.61 8.04
N SER A 94 -5.32 10.55 9.22
CA SER A 94 -5.64 11.46 10.33
C SER A 94 -5.38 12.92 9.97
N ASP A 95 -4.25 13.18 9.31
CA ASP A 95 -3.84 14.53 8.94
C ASP A 95 -4.72 15.08 7.82
N ALA A 96 -5.16 14.21 6.91
CA ALA A 96 -6.12 14.58 5.88
C ALA A 96 -7.52 14.88 6.45
N ALA A 97 -7.92 14.19 7.52
CA ALA A 97 -9.23 14.38 8.16
C ALA A 97 -9.26 15.58 9.13
N ALA A 98 -8.13 15.92 9.75
CA ALA A 98 -8.01 17.01 10.71
C ALA A 98 -7.69 18.38 10.07
N LYS A 99 -7.42 18.41 8.77
CA LYS A 99 -7.32 19.64 7.96
C LYS A 99 -8.69 20.10 7.51
#